data_AF-A0A2D9CAW7-F1
#
_entry.id   AF-A0A2D9CAW7-F1
#
_cell.length_a   1.000
_cell.length_b   1.000
_cell.length_c   1.000
_cell.angle_alpha   90.00
_cell.angle_beta   90.00
_cell.angle_gamma   90.00
#
_symmetry.space_group_name_H-M   'P 1'
#
loop_
_entity.id
_entity.type
_entity.pdbx_description
1 polymer ?
#
loop_
_entity_poly.entity_id
_entity_poly.type
_entity_poly.pdbx_seq_one_letter_code
_entity_poly.pdbx_strand_id
1 'polypeptide(L)'
;MIIRLGDEEIERVLEHWRQTGMALAKAESEYESLNSLKKFKFAEAFLNSNGKTAREKECEAEISVSSFIALIRKQKKMIIELRQELSRIQTNCDLYRTTQANVRGEIKGLTSLN
;
A
#
# COMPACT_ATOMS: atom_id res chain seq x y z
N MET A 1 1.28 24.96 29.72
CA MET A 1 1.26 23.55 29.25
C MET A 1 2.11 23.50 28.00
N ILE A 2 3.39 23.15 28.14
CA ILE A 2 4.32 23.09 27.00
C ILE A 2 4.17 21.68 26.43
N ILE A 3 3.26 21.54 25.46
CA ILE A 3 3.26 20.36 24.60
C ILE A 3 4.60 20.43 23.87
N ARG A 4 5.47 19.45 24.12
CA ARG A 4 6.84 19.44 23.61
C ARG A 4 6.75 19.22 22.10
N LEU A 5 7.43 20.05 21.32
CA LEU A 5 7.49 19.97 19.84
C LEU A 5 7.73 18.54 19.29
N GLY A 6 8.39 17.67 20.06
CA GLY A 6 8.60 16.26 19.69
C GLY A 6 7.34 15.37 19.73
N ASP A 7 6.33 15.67 20.54
CA ASP A 7 5.10 14.88 20.62
C ASP A 7 4.18 15.18 19.42
N GLU A 8 4.08 16.45 19.00
CA GLU A 8 3.31 16.86 17.82
C GLU A 8 3.91 16.36 16.50
N GLU A 9 5.24 16.22 16.42
CA GLU A 9 5.90 15.60 15.27
C GLU A 9 5.65 14.08 15.22
N ILE A 10 5.71 13.41 16.37
CA ILE A 10 5.40 11.98 16.46
C ILE A 10 3.93 11.72 16.09
N GLU A 11 3.00 12.52 16.60
CA GLU A 11 1.58 12.40 16.24
C GLU A 11 1.33 12.60 14.75
N ARG A 12 2.00 13.58 14.11
CA ARG A 12 1.92 13.78 12.66
C ARG A 12 2.44 12.58 11.87
N VAL A 13 3.54 11.98 12.31
CA VAL A 13 4.10 10.79 11.67
C VAL A 13 3.18 9.58 11.85
N LEU A 14 2.60 9.39 13.03
CA LEU A 14 1.64 8.32 13.29
C LEU A 14 0.36 8.48 12.46
N GLU A 15 -0.15 9.70 12.32
CA GLU A 15 -1.33 9.97 11.51
C GLU A 15 -1.03 9.74 10.01
N HIS A 16 0.13 10.17 9.51
CA HIS A 16 0.56 9.88 8.13
C HIS A 16 0.70 8.37 7.90
N TRP A 17 1.25 7.64 8.87
CA TRP A 17 1.36 6.18 8.81
C TRP A 17 -0.02 5.51 8.73
N ARG A 18 -0.97 5.96 9.57
CA ARG A 18 -2.35 5.46 9.58
C ARG A 18 -3.07 5.73 8.26
N GLN A 19 -2.98 6.95 7.75
CA GLN A 19 -3.60 7.33 6.47
C GLN A 19 -3.03 6.51 5.31
N THR A 20 -1.70 6.33 5.27
CA THR A 20 -1.03 5.50 4.26
C THR A 20 -1.46 4.03 4.38
N GLY A 21 -1.60 3.51 5.60
CA GLY A 21 -2.09 2.15 5.85
C GLY A 21 -3.55 1.95 5.39
N MET A 22 -4.43 2.93 5.64
CA MET A 22 -5.80 2.91 5.13
C MET A 22 -5.86 2.95 3.60
N ALA A 23 -5.03 3.78 2.98
CA ALA A 23 -4.92 3.84 1.52
C ALA A 23 -4.43 2.51 0.93
N LEU A 24 -3.48 1.85 1.59
CA LEU A 24 -2.98 0.53 1.19
C LEU A 24 -4.09 -0.52 1.25
N ALA A 25 -4.80 -0.62 2.37
CA ALA A 25 -5.90 -1.57 2.52
C ALA A 25 -6.99 -1.37 1.45
N LYS A 26 -7.30 -0.10 1.13
CA LYS A 26 -8.24 0.23 0.05
C LYS A 26 -7.72 -0.23 -1.32
N ALA A 27 -6.45 0.05 -1.64
CA ALA A 27 -5.84 -0.36 -2.90
C ALA A 27 -5.82 -1.89 -3.05
N GLU A 28 -5.52 -2.63 -1.97
CA GLU A 28 -5.53 -4.10 -1.94
C GLU A 28 -6.95 -4.65 -2.17
N SER A 29 -7.96 -4.06 -1.50
CA SER A 29 -9.36 -4.44 -1.71
C SER A 29 -9.83 -4.18 -3.15
N GLU A 30 -9.50 -3.01 -3.72
CA GLU A 30 -9.82 -2.68 -5.10
C GLU A 30 -9.14 -3.63 -6.09
N TYR A 31 -7.88 -3.99 -5.83
CA TYR A 31 -7.15 -4.96 -6.63
C TYR A 31 -7.82 -6.34 -6.62
N GLU A 32 -8.22 -6.85 -5.46
CA GLU A 32 -8.92 -8.14 -5.34
C GLU A 32 -10.28 -8.12 -6.02
N SER A 33 -11.03 -7.03 -5.85
CA SER A 33 -12.33 -6.82 -6.50
C SER A 33 -12.20 -6.82 -8.02
N LEU A 34 -11.23 -6.07 -8.57
CA LEU A 34 -10.97 -6.04 -10.02
C LEU A 34 -10.56 -7.40 -10.58
N ASN A 35 -9.74 -8.18 -9.86
CA ASN A 35 -9.38 -9.52 -10.30
C ASN A 35 -10.58 -10.47 -10.30
N SER A 36 -11.43 -10.37 -9.28
CA SER A 36 -12.64 -11.20 -9.17
C SER A 36 -13.64 -10.84 -10.26
N LEU A 37 -13.86 -9.54 -10.49
CA LEU A 37 -14.74 -9.04 -11.54
C LEU A 37 -14.21 -9.40 -12.94
N LYS A 38 -12.89 -9.33 -13.16
CA LYS A 38 -12.26 -9.78 -14.41
C LYS A 38 -12.58 -11.26 -14.69
N LYS A 39 -12.41 -12.14 -13.70
CA LYS A 39 -12.71 -13.57 -13.85
C LYS A 39 -14.19 -13.82 -14.14
N PHE A 40 -15.07 -13.12 -13.43
CA PHE A 40 -16.51 -13.21 -13.63
C PHE A 40 -16.90 -12.76 -15.05
N LYS A 41 -16.42 -11.59 -15.49
CA LYS A 41 -16.71 -11.05 -16.83
C LYS A 41 -16.16 -11.91 -17.96
N PHE A 42 -14.99 -12.50 -17.76
CA PHE A 42 -14.45 -13.49 -18.70
C PHE A 42 -15.38 -14.69 -18.84
N ALA A 43 -15.81 -15.29 -17.72
CA ALA A 43 -16.72 -16.43 -17.73
C ALA A 43 -18.08 -16.09 -18.34
N GLU A 44 -18.63 -14.92 -18.01
CA GLU A 44 -19.89 -14.42 -18.56
C GLU A 44 -19.81 -14.29 -20.09
N ALA A 45 -18.76 -13.64 -20.61
CA ALA A 45 -18.55 -13.50 -22.05
C ALA A 45 -18.38 -14.85 -22.74
N PHE A 46 -17.59 -15.75 -22.15
CA PHE A 46 -17.35 -17.09 -22.70
C PHE A 46 -18.64 -17.92 -22.79
N LEU A 47 -19.49 -17.89 -21.76
CA LEU A 47 -20.74 -18.64 -21.72
C LEU A 47 -21.81 -18.06 -22.66
N ASN A 48 -21.82 -16.73 -22.85
CA ASN A 48 -22.80 -16.05 -23.70
C ASN A 48 -22.48 -16.13 -25.20
N SER A 49 -21.25 -16.50 -25.58
CA SER A 49 -20.85 -16.69 -26.98
C SER A 49 -21.37 -18.03 -27.53
N ASN A 50 -22.66 -18.06 -27.92
CA ASN A 50 -23.30 -19.21 -28.55
C ASN A 50 -22.89 -19.38 -30.03
N GLY A 51 -22.86 -20.63 -30.50
CA GLY A 51 -22.58 -20.97 -31.91
C GLY A 51 -21.12 -20.82 -32.36
N LYS A 52 -20.20 -20.47 -31.46
CA LYS A 52 -18.76 -20.30 -31.75
C LYS A 52 -17.94 -21.48 -31.25
N THR A 53 -16.80 -21.73 -31.89
CA THR A 53 -15.79 -22.69 -31.41
C THR A 53 -15.20 -22.23 -30.08
N ALA A 54 -14.67 -23.16 -29.28
CA ALA A 54 -14.08 -22.83 -27.97
C ALA A 54 -13.02 -21.71 -28.06
N ARG A 55 -12.19 -21.74 -29.10
CA ARG A 55 -11.12 -20.75 -29.33
C ARG A 55 -11.65 -19.35 -29.65
N GLU A 56 -12.75 -19.25 -30.38
CA GLU A 56 -13.40 -17.96 -30.67
C GLU A 56 -14.06 -17.38 -29.42
N LYS A 57 -14.66 -18.22 -28.57
CA LYS A 57 -15.23 -17.80 -27.28
C LYS A 57 -14.15 -17.25 -26.35
N GLU A 58 -12.99 -17.92 -26.27
CA GLU A 58 -11.85 -17.43 -25.48
C GLU A 58 -11.37 -16.06 -25.97
N CYS A 59 -11.22 -15.89 -27.29
CA CYS A 59 -10.74 -14.63 -27.86
C CYS A 59 -11.69 -13.46 -27.56
N GLU A 60 -13.00 -13.66 -27.67
CA GLU A 60 -13.99 -12.62 -27.31
C GLU A 60 -14.00 -12.31 -25.82
N ALA A 61 -13.92 -13.34 -24.99
CA ALA A 61 -13.83 -13.17 -23.55
C ALA A 61 -12.56 -12.40 -23.16
N GLU A 62 -11.42 -12.67 -23.78
CA GLU A 62 -10.17 -11.92 -23.56
C GLU A 62 -10.28 -10.45 -23.97
N ILE A 63 -10.89 -10.17 -25.13
CA ILE A 63 -11.12 -8.79 -25.58
C ILE A 63 -12.00 -8.04 -24.57
N SER A 64 -13.07 -8.69 -24.08
CA SER A 64 -14.02 -8.10 -23.13
C SER A 64 -13.39 -7.70 -21.79
N VAL A 65 -12.31 -8.38 -21.38
CA VAL A 65 -11.62 -8.13 -20.11
C VAL A 65 -10.28 -7.41 -20.24
N SER A 66 -9.90 -7.02 -21.46
CA SER A 66 -8.63 -6.34 -21.74
C SER A 66 -8.46 -5.03 -20.97
N SER A 67 -9.55 -4.27 -20.79
CA SER A 67 -9.59 -3.02 -20.04
C SER A 67 -9.22 -3.20 -18.55
N PHE A 68 -9.53 -4.35 -17.95
CA PHE A 68 -9.18 -4.66 -16.56
C PHE A 68 -7.67 -4.76 -16.35
N ILE A 69 -6.90 -5.11 -17.38
CA ILE A 69 -5.44 -5.26 -17.26
C ILE A 69 -4.79 -3.94 -16.85
N ALA A 70 -5.22 -2.83 -17.45
CA ALA A 70 -4.69 -1.51 -17.12
C ALA A 70 -5.06 -1.09 -15.68
N LEU A 71 -6.30 -1.34 -15.27
CA LEU A 71 -6.79 -1.03 -13.92
C LEU A 71 -6.05 -1.84 -12.86
N ILE A 72 -5.88 -3.14 -13.09
CA ILE A 72 -5.15 -4.05 -12.19
C ILE A 72 -3.69 -3.62 -12.06
N ARG A 73 -3.03 -3.26 -13.17
CA ARG A 73 -1.65 -2.74 -13.16
C ARG A 73 -1.53 -1.44 -12.36
N LYS A 74 -2.49 -0.52 -12.52
CA LYS A 74 -2.56 0.73 -11.75
C LYS A 74 -2.63 0.45 -10.25
N GLN A 75 -3.52 -0.45 -9.83
CA GLN A 75 -3.65 -0.80 -8.41
C GLN A 75 -2.41 -1.49 -7.86
N LYS A 76 -1.79 -2.42 -8.61
CA LYS A 76 -0.52 -3.05 -8.20
C LYS A 76 0.58 -2.01 -7.98
N LYS A 77 0.70 -1.03 -8.86
CA LYS A 77 1.69 0.05 -8.74
C LYS A 77 1.44 0.86 -7.46
N MET A 78 0.19 1.24 -7.21
CA MET A 78 -0.20 1.99 -6.01
C MET A 78 0.10 1.21 -4.71
N ILE A 79 -0.18 -0.09 -4.68
CA ILE A 79 0.16 -0.97 -3.55
C ILE A 79 1.66 -0.96 -3.27
N ILE A 80 2.50 -1.09 -4.31
CA ILE A 80 3.97 -1.09 -4.16
C ILE A 80 4.45 0.25 -3.62
N GLU A 81 4.00 1.36 -4.19
CA GLU A 81 4.36 2.72 -3.76
C GLU A 81 3.98 2.97 -2.31
N LEU A 82 2.75 2.59 -1.91
CA LEU A 82 2.28 2.73 -0.53
C LEU A 82 3.08 1.86 0.45
N ARG A 83 3.42 0.63 0.08
CA ARG A 83 4.28 -0.24 0.92
C ARG A 83 5.68 0.33 1.10
N GLN A 84 6.26 0.90 0.03
CA GLN A 84 7.56 1.57 0.11
C GLN A 84 7.51 2.80 1.03
N GLU A 85 6.43 3.58 0.94
CA GLU A 85 6.23 4.74 1.82
C GLU A 85 6.07 4.32 3.29
N LEU A 86 5.29 3.27 3.59
CA LEU A 86 5.19 2.72 4.95
C LEU A 86 6.57 2.30 5.50
N SER A 87 7.37 1.59 4.69
CA SER A 87 8.73 1.18 5.08
C SER A 87 9.65 2.38 5.31
N ARG A 88 9.51 3.45 4.52
CA ARG A 88 10.27 4.69 4.70
C ARG A 88 9.88 5.38 6.00
N ILE A 89 8.59 5.50 6.30
CA ILE A 89 8.10 6.07 7.55
C ILE A 89 8.64 5.29 8.74
N GLN A 90 8.58 3.96 8.68
CA GLN A 90 9.11 3.07 9.73
C GLN A 90 10.61 3.28 9.94
N THR A 91 11.38 3.31 8.85
CA THR A 91 12.84 3.54 8.92
C THR A 91 13.17 4.89 9.54
N ASN A 92 12.42 5.95 9.20
CA ASN A 92 12.58 7.27 9.80
C ASN A 92 12.27 7.27 11.31
N CYS A 93 11.22 6.55 11.72
CA CYS A 93 10.88 6.40 13.14
C CYS A 93 11.99 5.67 13.91
N ASP A 94 12.56 4.62 13.32
CA ASP A 94 13.63 3.85 13.93
C ASP A 94 14.92 4.68 14.05
N LEU A 95 15.29 5.43 13.00
CA LEU A 95 16.42 6.37 13.05
C LEU A 95 16.24 7.41 14.15
N TYR A 96 15.06 8.02 14.26
CA TYR A 96 14.77 8.99 15.33
C TYR A 96 14.92 8.38 16.73
N ARG A 97 14.40 7.15 16.93
CA ARG A 97 14.56 6.42 18.20
C ARG A 97 16.02 6.17 18.54
N THR A 98 16.83 5.75 17.56
CA THR A 98 18.28 5.53 17.75
C THR A 98 19.00 6.83 18.10
N THR A 99 18.74 7.93 17.39
CA THR A 99 19.35 9.23 17.69
C THR A 99 18.99 9.72 19.09
N GLN A 100 17.73 9.61 19.49
CA GLN A 100 17.28 9.97 20.84
C GLN A 100 17.92 9.10 21.93
N ALA A 101 18.11 7.80 21.68
CA ALA A 101 18.79 6.90 22.60
C ALA A 101 20.29 7.28 22.77
N ASN A 102 20.96 7.61 21.67
CA ASN A 102 22.37 8.03 21.69
C ASN A 102 22.55 9.35 22.44
N VAL A 103 21.71 10.36 22.18
CA VAL A 103 21.73 11.64 22.91
C VAL A 103 21.55 11.41 24.42
N ARG A 104 20.65 10.52 24.84
CA ARG A 104 20.48 10.17 26.26
C ARG A 104 21.70 9.45 26.85
N GLY A 105 22.38 8.61 26.06
CA GLY A 105 23.60 7.92 26.45
C GLY A 105 24.77 8.88 26.67
N GLU A 106 24.95 9.84 25.75
CA GLU A 106 25.97 10.89 25.85
C GLU A 106 25.76 11.81 27.05
N ILE A 107 24.51 12.21 27.31
CA ILE A 107 24.16 13.01 28.50
C ILE A 107 24.50 12.25 29.80
N LYS A 108 24.21 10.94 29.86
CA LYS A 108 24.58 10.11 31.02
C LYS A 108 26.09 10.05 31.22
N GLY A 109 26.86 9.88 30.14
CA GLY A 109 28.32 9.87 30.19
C GLY A 109 28.93 11.18 30.70
N LEU A 110 28.34 12.32 30.33
CA LEU A 110 28.73 13.65 30.83
C LEU A 110 28.41 13.83 32.31
N THR A 111 27.27 13.31 32.80
CA THR A 111 26.93 13.39 34.24
C THR A 111 27.73 12.44 35.13
N SER A 112 28.36 11.39 34.58
CA SER A 112 29.22 10.45 35.34
C SER A 112 30.69 10.89 35.42
N LEU A 113 31.06 11.99 34.76
CA LEU A 113 32.43 12.53 34.72
C LEU A 113 32.61 13.78 35.60
N ASN A 114 31.58 14.18 36.34
CA ASN A 114 31.61 15.22 37.39
C ASN A 114 31.35 14.57 38.76
#